data_AF-A0A6V8CM76-F1
#
_entry.id   AF-A0A6V8CM76-F1
#
_cell.length_a   1.000
_cell.length_b   1.000
_cell.length_c   1.000
_cell.angle_alpha   90.00
_cell.angle_beta   90.00
_cell.angle_gamma   90.00
#
_symmetry.space_group_name_H-M   'P 1'
#
loop_
_entity.id
_entity.type
_entity.pdbx_description
1 polymer ?
#
loop_
_entity_poly.entity_id
_entity_poly.type
_entity_poly.pdbx_seq_one_letter_code
_entity_poly.pdbx_strand_id
1 'polypeptide(L)'
;MASTNTTSLPNGIGSTSDGGCYCHGASSQAATITVEGIPSNFSSLQTYNISIQINASVERASEDSGRLGGVRVLISAGTIFSEELQYLENGWTHNQTSNMQRVWNLSWQAPQDDDQIVDFTIHANAVNGGGGSNGDYWASSYTDSVGINYTGETGKENVNSAIEFKHLVVAFIGGAIFTGAMYFVVKD
;
A
#
# COMPACT_ATOMS: atom_id res chain seq x y z
N MET A 1 -17.18 25.07 9.42
CA MET A 1 -17.34 24.11 8.32
C MET A 1 -16.03 24.08 7.56
N ALA A 2 -15.20 23.04 7.75
CA ALA A 2 -13.95 22.90 7.01
C ALA A 2 -14.29 22.28 5.65
N SER A 3 -14.19 23.09 4.59
CA SER A 3 -14.22 22.61 3.21
C SER A 3 -12.90 21.88 2.95
N THR A 4 -12.85 20.57 3.14
CA THR A 4 -11.75 19.73 2.65
C THR A 4 -11.94 19.56 1.14
N ASN A 5 -11.55 20.58 0.38
CA ASN A 5 -11.46 20.47 -1.07
C ASN A 5 -10.23 19.59 -1.37
N THR A 6 -10.43 18.28 -1.45
CA THR A 6 -9.40 17.30 -1.82
C THR A 6 -9.16 17.37 -3.32
N THR A 7 -8.50 18.43 -3.76
CA THR A 7 -8.16 18.64 -5.16
C THR A 7 -6.95 17.80 -5.52
N SER A 8 -7.09 16.87 -6.47
CA SER A 8 -5.95 16.16 -7.05
C SER A 8 -5.04 17.13 -7.81
N LEU A 9 -3.72 17.00 -7.66
CA LEU A 9 -2.73 17.85 -8.34
C LEU A 9 -1.82 17.02 -9.24
N PRO A 10 -1.30 17.61 -10.35
CA PRO A 10 -0.50 16.88 -11.33
C PRO A 10 0.94 16.56 -10.88
N ASN A 11 1.41 17.10 -9.75
CA ASN A 11 2.81 17.05 -9.31
C ASN A 11 3.02 16.33 -7.96
N GLY A 12 2.10 15.46 -7.56
CA GLY A 12 2.08 14.93 -6.19
C GLY A 12 1.77 16.00 -5.14
N ILE A 13 1.53 15.55 -3.90
CA ILE A 13 1.09 16.41 -2.79
C ILE A 13 1.90 16.19 -1.49
N GLY A 14 3.08 15.61 -1.63
CA GLY A 14 4.01 15.40 -0.52
C GLY A 14 3.43 14.51 0.58
N SER A 15 3.69 14.89 1.82
CA SER A 15 3.31 14.15 3.03
C SER A 15 1.80 13.96 3.19
N THR A 16 0.97 14.78 2.53
CA THR A 16 -0.49 14.58 2.50
C THR A 16 -0.86 13.22 1.90
N SER A 17 0.01 12.64 1.08
CA SER A 17 -0.18 11.31 0.47
C SER A 17 0.48 10.15 1.21
N ASP A 18 1.08 10.38 2.40
CA ASP A 18 1.78 9.34 3.16
C ASP A 18 0.84 8.28 3.76
N GLY A 19 -0.45 8.59 3.87
CA GLY A 19 -1.48 7.61 4.24
C GLY A 19 -2.22 7.01 3.03
N GLY A 20 -1.97 7.51 1.82
CA GLY A 20 -2.68 7.10 0.62
C GLY A 20 -3.17 8.23 -0.28
N CYS A 21 -3.88 7.84 -1.33
CA CYS A 21 -4.35 8.75 -2.38
C CYS A 21 -5.77 9.26 -2.13
N TYR A 22 -6.06 9.80 -0.95
CA TYR A 22 -7.43 10.18 -0.54
C TYR A 22 -8.11 11.24 -1.42
N CYS A 23 -7.33 12.01 -2.19
CA CYS A 23 -7.88 12.92 -3.20
C CYS A 23 -8.54 12.20 -4.39
N HIS A 24 -8.31 10.89 -4.51
CA HIS A 24 -8.86 10.00 -5.53
C HIS A 24 -9.88 9.03 -4.94
N GLY A 25 -10.54 9.42 -3.84
CA GLY A 25 -11.56 8.62 -3.17
C GLY A 25 -11.00 7.66 -2.11
N ALA A 26 -11.76 6.61 -1.81
CA ALA A 26 -11.34 5.55 -0.88
C ALA A 26 -10.48 4.50 -1.59
N SER A 27 -9.60 3.83 -0.84
CA SER A 27 -8.85 2.69 -1.37
C SER A 27 -9.81 1.62 -1.88
N SER A 28 -9.49 0.98 -3.00
CA SER A 28 -10.37 0.03 -3.67
C SER A 28 -9.66 -1.26 -4.02
N GLN A 29 -10.35 -2.40 -3.84
CA GLN A 29 -9.88 -3.70 -4.33
C GLN A 29 -9.91 -3.80 -5.86
N ALA A 30 -10.53 -2.84 -6.54
CA ALA A 30 -10.48 -2.72 -8.01
C ALA A 30 -9.11 -2.26 -8.52
N ALA A 31 -8.20 -1.86 -7.62
CA ALA A 31 -6.83 -1.53 -7.92
C ALA A 31 -5.86 -2.45 -7.17
N THR A 32 -4.81 -2.88 -7.85
CA THR A 32 -3.70 -3.64 -7.24
C THR A 32 -2.36 -3.05 -7.65
N ILE A 33 -1.39 -3.11 -6.75
CA ILE A 33 -0.02 -2.66 -7.02
C ILE A 33 0.86 -3.90 -7.19
N THR A 34 1.57 -3.98 -8.31
CA THR A 34 2.65 -4.94 -8.52
C THR A 34 3.97 -4.21 -8.30
N VAL A 35 4.83 -4.78 -7.46
CA VAL A 35 6.19 -4.27 -7.22
C VAL A 35 7.18 -5.37 -7.55
N GLU A 36 8.11 -5.08 -8.45
CA GLU A 36 9.15 -6.00 -8.88
C GLU A 36 10.53 -5.42 -8.57
N GLY A 37 11.50 -6.31 -8.30
CA GLY A 37 12.92 -5.93 -8.16
C GLY A 37 13.37 -5.54 -6.76
N ILE A 38 12.46 -5.43 -5.78
CA ILE A 38 12.85 -5.40 -4.36
C ILE A 38 13.24 -6.83 -3.96
N PRO A 39 14.48 -7.07 -3.53
CA PRO A 39 14.92 -8.41 -3.12
C PRO A 39 14.35 -8.75 -1.74
N SER A 40 14.12 -10.04 -1.46
CA SER A 40 13.82 -10.47 -0.09
C SER A 40 14.97 -10.17 0.87
N ASN A 41 16.20 -10.27 0.38
CA ASN A 41 17.40 -9.95 1.13
C ASN A 41 18.31 -9.00 0.38
N PHE A 42 18.70 -7.90 1.01
CA PHE A 42 19.61 -6.93 0.43
C PHE A 42 21.04 -7.06 0.99
N SER A 43 22.01 -6.73 0.16
CA SER A 43 23.42 -6.58 0.57
C SER A 43 23.77 -5.11 0.70
N SER A 44 24.64 -4.78 1.65
CA SER A 44 25.13 -3.41 1.87
C SER A 44 25.52 -2.71 0.57
N LEU A 45 24.99 -1.49 0.37
CA LEU A 45 25.28 -0.59 -0.77
C LEU A 45 24.99 -1.16 -2.17
N GLN A 46 24.36 -2.33 -2.27
CA GLN A 46 23.93 -2.89 -3.54
C GLN A 46 22.75 -2.09 -4.11
N THR A 47 22.77 -1.86 -5.42
CA THR A 47 21.68 -1.19 -6.13
C THR A 47 20.78 -2.20 -6.82
N TYR A 48 19.47 -2.02 -6.66
CA TYR A 48 18.40 -2.83 -7.24
C TYR A 48 17.49 -1.96 -8.10
N ASN A 49 17.14 -2.45 -9.29
CA ASN A 49 16.17 -1.80 -10.16
C ASN A 49 14.77 -2.26 -9.76
N ILE A 50 13.87 -1.31 -9.54
CA ILE A 50 12.51 -1.53 -9.07
C ILE A 50 11.52 -1.01 -10.11
N SER A 51 10.49 -1.80 -10.36
CA SER A 51 9.32 -1.41 -11.15
C SER A 51 8.08 -1.40 -10.26
N ILE A 52 7.33 -0.31 -10.29
CA ILE A 52 6.06 -0.16 -9.57
C ILE A 52 4.95 0.03 -10.59
N GLN A 53 3.96 -0.86 -10.60
CA GLN A 53 2.82 -0.79 -11.51
C GLN A 53 1.50 -0.76 -10.74
N ILE A 54 0.61 0.16 -11.10
CA ILE A 54 -0.78 0.18 -10.64
C ILE A 54 -1.70 -0.40 -11.71
N ASN A 55 -2.44 -1.45 -11.34
CA ASN A 55 -3.37 -2.16 -12.21
C ASN A 55 -4.80 -1.87 -11.77
N ALA A 56 -5.60 -1.27 -12.65
CA ALA A 56 -7.03 -1.09 -12.44
C ALA A 56 -7.72 -0.86 -13.80
N SER A 57 -8.94 -1.35 -13.95
CA SER A 57 -9.80 -1.02 -15.09
C SER A 57 -10.50 0.30 -14.81
N VAL A 58 -10.05 1.36 -15.49
CA VAL A 58 -10.60 2.72 -15.34
C VAL A 58 -11.21 3.16 -16.67
N GLU A 59 -12.50 3.49 -16.66
CA GLU A 59 -13.16 4.13 -17.80
C GLU A 59 -12.68 5.57 -17.90
N ARG A 60 -12.23 5.99 -19.10
CA ARG A 60 -11.71 7.34 -19.33
C ARG A 60 -12.84 8.37 -19.26
N ALA A 61 -12.55 9.53 -18.67
CA ALA A 61 -13.50 10.63 -18.64
C ALA A 61 -13.77 11.18 -20.05
N SER A 62 -14.94 11.79 -20.27
CA SER A 62 -15.26 12.44 -21.54
C SER A 62 -14.32 13.62 -21.85
N GLU A 63 -13.97 14.38 -20.81
CA GLU A 63 -12.94 15.42 -20.84
C GLU A 63 -11.66 14.83 -20.24
N ASP A 64 -10.86 14.19 -21.10
CA ASP A 64 -9.67 13.45 -20.68
C ASP A 64 -8.42 14.33 -20.71
N SER A 65 -7.81 14.57 -19.53
CA SER A 65 -6.56 15.32 -19.42
C SER A 65 -5.29 14.53 -19.82
N GLY A 66 -5.42 13.29 -20.28
CA GLY A 66 -4.33 12.36 -20.58
C GLY A 66 -3.62 11.75 -19.37
N ARG A 67 -3.98 12.17 -18.15
CA ARG A 67 -3.38 11.67 -16.91
C ARG A 67 -3.85 10.26 -16.65
N LEU A 68 -2.91 9.38 -16.38
CA LEU A 68 -3.19 7.99 -16.08
C LEU A 68 -3.10 7.77 -14.59
N GLY A 69 -2.01 8.09 -13.90
CA GLY A 69 -1.88 7.75 -12.48
C GLY A 69 -0.92 8.61 -11.71
N GLY A 70 -0.61 8.15 -10.51
CA GLY A 70 0.34 8.78 -9.62
C GLY A 70 0.82 7.79 -8.57
N VAL A 71 2.02 8.04 -8.05
CA VAL A 71 2.65 7.21 -7.01
C VAL A 71 3.18 8.07 -5.86
N ARG A 72 3.21 7.50 -4.67
CA ARG A 72 3.93 7.95 -3.47
C ARG A 72 4.74 6.76 -2.95
N VAL A 73 6.04 6.93 -2.78
CA VAL A 73 6.97 5.91 -2.28
C VAL A 73 7.70 6.45 -1.06
N LEU A 74 7.61 5.70 0.03
CA LEU A 74 8.31 5.93 1.30
C LEU A 74 9.20 4.73 1.56
N ILE A 75 10.44 4.99 1.97
CA ILE A 75 11.42 3.97 2.35
C ILE A 75 12.01 4.30 3.72
N SER A 76 12.22 3.30 4.57
CA SER A 76 12.80 3.55 5.90
C SER A 76 14.31 3.78 5.86
N ALA A 77 15.02 3.18 4.89
CA ALA A 77 16.47 3.35 4.71
C ALA A 77 16.92 3.09 3.26
N GLY A 78 18.15 3.51 2.96
CA GLY A 78 18.72 3.50 1.61
C GLY A 78 18.37 4.75 0.80
N THR A 79 18.75 4.75 -0.47
CA THR A 79 18.59 5.90 -1.36
C THR A 79 17.90 5.49 -2.66
N ILE A 80 16.84 6.20 -3.04
CA ILE A 80 16.21 6.05 -4.35
C ILE A 80 16.86 7.01 -5.35
N PHE A 81 17.04 6.52 -6.57
CA PHE A 81 17.41 7.29 -7.75
C PHE A 81 16.34 7.06 -8.81
N SER A 82 15.76 8.14 -9.34
CA SER A 82 14.77 8.06 -10.41
C SER A 82 14.79 9.34 -11.24
N GLU A 83 14.66 9.19 -12.56
CA GLU A 83 14.43 10.31 -13.49
C GLU A 83 12.93 10.59 -13.66
N GLU A 84 12.07 9.63 -13.30
CA GLU A 84 10.62 9.72 -13.46
C GLU A 84 9.95 10.34 -12.22
N LEU A 85 10.53 10.15 -11.04
CA LEU A 85 9.99 10.62 -9.77
C LEU A 85 10.72 11.85 -9.25
N GLN A 86 10.02 12.63 -8.43
CA GLN A 86 10.58 13.76 -7.70
C GLN A 86 10.53 13.51 -6.19
N TYR A 87 11.50 14.03 -5.46
CA TYR A 87 11.51 13.98 -4.00
C TYR A 87 10.76 15.17 -3.42
N LEU A 88 9.77 14.90 -2.58
CA LEU A 88 8.94 15.91 -1.93
C LEU A 88 8.58 15.44 -0.51
N GLU A 89 8.90 16.27 0.49
CA GLU A 89 8.53 16.05 1.89
C GLU A 89 8.79 14.60 2.35
N ASN A 90 10.06 14.18 2.35
CA ASN A 90 10.50 12.87 2.83
C ASN A 90 9.99 11.63 2.07
N GLY A 91 9.55 11.79 0.82
CA GLY A 91 9.24 10.65 -0.03
C GLY A 91 9.31 10.99 -1.50
N TRP A 92 9.18 9.97 -2.34
CA TRP A 92 9.20 10.09 -3.79
C TRP A 92 7.78 10.10 -4.35
N THR A 93 7.53 10.94 -5.32
CA THR A 93 6.20 11.05 -5.95
C THR A 93 6.32 11.33 -7.44
N HIS A 94 5.23 11.14 -8.16
CA HIS A 94 5.13 11.47 -9.57
C HIS A 94 5.26 12.98 -9.81
N ASN A 95 5.61 13.36 -11.04
CA ASN A 95 5.63 14.74 -11.51
C ASN A 95 4.63 14.93 -12.66
N GLN A 96 4.61 16.14 -13.23
CA GLN A 96 3.73 16.51 -14.34
C GLN A 96 3.80 15.55 -15.53
N THR A 97 4.96 14.96 -15.79
CA THR A 97 5.18 14.04 -16.91
C THR A 97 4.88 12.60 -16.51
N SER A 98 5.39 12.15 -15.37
CA SER A 98 5.23 10.76 -14.90
C SER A 98 3.83 10.47 -14.32
N ASN A 99 2.89 11.40 -14.40
CA ASN A 99 1.47 11.11 -14.16
C ASN A 99 0.73 10.57 -15.40
N MET A 100 1.36 10.57 -16.57
CA MET A 100 0.78 10.06 -17.83
C MET A 100 1.09 8.58 -18.06
N GLN A 101 1.47 7.86 -17.01
CA GLN A 101 1.83 6.45 -17.04
C GLN A 101 1.25 5.68 -15.85
N ARG A 102 1.42 4.35 -15.88
CA ARG A 102 0.93 3.38 -14.89
C ARG A 102 2.04 2.54 -14.26
N VAL A 103 3.26 2.70 -14.76
CA VAL A 103 4.45 1.97 -14.39
C VAL A 103 5.52 3.00 -14.11
N TRP A 104 6.21 2.91 -12.98
CA TRP A 104 7.33 3.78 -12.63
C TRP A 104 8.58 2.96 -12.37
N ASN A 105 9.67 3.34 -13.02
CA ASN A 105 10.97 2.70 -12.83
C ASN A 105 11.88 3.57 -11.98
N LEU A 106 12.57 2.92 -11.04
CA LEU A 106 13.54 3.56 -10.16
C LEU A 106 14.65 2.58 -9.79
N SER A 107 15.73 3.10 -9.24
CA SER A 107 16.77 2.29 -8.60
C SER A 107 16.80 2.60 -7.12
N TRP A 108 16.96 1.58 -6.29
CA TRP A 108 17.18 1.70 -4.86
C TRP A 108 18.57 1.16 -4.52
N GLN A 109 19.42 2.02 -3.95
CA GLN A 109 20.65 1.60 -3.31
C GLN A 109 20.35 1.31 -1.85
N ALA A 110 20.61 0.07 -1.44
CA ALA A 110 20.48 -0.38 -0.07
C ALA A 110 21.37 0.44 0.88
N PRO A 111 20.98 0.59 2.16
CA PRO A 111 21.81 1.25 3.16
C PRO A 111 23.17 0.55 3.33
N GLN A 112 24.12 1.26 3.94
CA GLN A 112 25.41 0.68 4.29
C GLN A 112 25.29 -0.40 5.38
N ASP A 113 24.38 -0.21 6.32
CA ASP A 113 24.10 -1.19 7.37
C ASP A 113 23.11 -2.23 6.86
N ASP A 114 23.52 -3.49 6.80
CA ASP A 114 22.74 -4.64 6.36
C ASP A 114 22.41 -5.63 7.49
N ASP A 115 22.44 -5.16 8.74
CA ASP A 115 21.83 -5.80 9.92
C ASP A 115 20.52 -5.08 10.31
N GLN A 116 19.68 -4.78 9.31
CA GLN A 116 18.39 -4.12 9.50
C GLN A 116 17.33 -4.58 8.48
N ILE A 117 16.07 -4.24 8.76
CA ILE A 117 14.95 -4.40 7.82
C ILE A 117 14.66 -3.03 7.18
N VAL A 118 14.52 -3.01 5.86
CA VAL A 118 14.07 -1.82 5.12
C VAL A 118 12.63 -2.01 4.69
N ASP A 119 11.76 -1.12 5.16
CA ASP A 119 10.35 -1.09 4.81
C ASP A 119 10.11 -0.16 3.62
N PHE A 120 9.26 -0.62 2.70
CA PHE A 120 8.75 0.14 1.58
C PHE A 120 7.24 0.28 1.74
N THR A 121 6.78 1.53 1.78
CA THR A 121 5.36 1.87 1.72
C THR A 121 5.09 2.57 0.40
N ILE A 122 4.21 2.00 -0.41
CA ILE A 122 3.89 2.49 -1.75
C ILE A 122 2.39 2.71 -1.83
N HIS A 123 1.99 3.94 -2.17
CA HIS A 123 0.61 4.25 -2.56
C HIS A 123 0.60 4.61 -4.04
N ALA A 124 -0.33 4.04 -4.79
CA ALA A 124 -0.48 4.38 -6.20
C ALA A 124 -1.95 4.45 -6.59
N ASN A 125 -2.26 5.39 -7.48
CA ASN A 125 -3.59 5.62 -7.99
C ASN A 125 -3.67 5.41 -9.49
N ALA A 126 -4.85 4.97 -9.90
CA ALA A 126 -5.30 4.87 -11.25
C ALA A 126 -6.45 5.84 -11.51
N VAL A 127 -6.17 6.88 -12.28
CA VAL A 127 -7.11 7.97 -12.57
C VAL A 127 -7.67 7.89 -13.98
N ASN A 128 -8.86 8.47 -14.18
CA ASN A 128 -9.56 8.51 -15.47
C ASN A 128 -9.29 9.75 -16.32
N GLY A 129 -8.49 10.70 -15.81
CA GLY A 129 -8.16 11.95 -16.50
C GLY A 129 -9.20 13.06 -16.34
N GLY A 130 -10.30 12.84 -15.61
CA GLY A 130 -11.39 13.82 -15.42
C GLY A 130 -11.12 14.90 -14.37
N GLY A 131 -10.00 14.86 -13.66
CA GLY A 131 -9.57 15.89 -12.71
C GLY A 131 -10.29 15.90 -11.36
N GLY A 132 -11.22 14.96 -11.13
CA GLY A 132 -11.85 14.70 -9.83
C GLY A 132 -11.71 13.23 -9.44
N SER A 133 -12.25 12.85 -8.28
CA SER A 133 -12.10 11.48 -7.74
C SER A 133 -13.04 10.44 -8.35
N ASN A 134 -14.03 10.85 -9.12
CA ASN A 134 -15.05 9.94 -9.65
C ASN A 134 -14.46 9.04 -10.72
N GLY A 135 -14.51 7.72 -10.52
CA GLY A 135 -13.97 6.73 -11.44
C GLY A 135 -12.47 6.44 -11.25
N ASP A 136 -11.84 7.09 -10.28
CA ASP A 136 -10.46 6.79 -9.89
C ASP A 136 -10.42 5.67 -8.85
N TYR A 137 -9.34 4.90 -8.85
CA TYR A 137 -9.07 3.87 -7.84
C TYR A 137 -7.65 3.99 -7.33
N TRP A 138 -7.40 3.57 -6.09
CA TRP A 138 -6.04 3.52 -5.57
C TRP A 138 -5.87 2.39 -4.56
N ALA A 139 -4.63 1.99 -4.36
CA ALA A 139 -4.24 0.93 -3.45
C ALA A 139 -2.93 1.27 -2.73
N SER A 140 -2.59 0.46 -1.73
CA SER A 140 -1.30 0.52 -1.03
C SER A 140 -0.60 -0.83 -1.14
N SER A 141 0.71 -0.81 -1.18
CA SER A 141 1.58 -1.99 -1.07
C SER A 141 2.60 -1.73 0.03
N TYR A 142 2.83 -2.75 0.85
CA TYR A 142 3.79 -2.74 1.95
C TYR A 142 4.68 -3.96 1.76
N THR A 143 5.97 -3.73 1.56
CA THR A 143 6.97 -4.80 1.39
C THR A 143 8.20 -4.45 2.17
N ASP A 144 8.94 -5.46 2.58
CA ASP A 144 10.20 -5.31 3.30
C ASP A 144 11.33 -6.00 2.53
N SER A 145 12.55 -5.56 2.81
CA SER A 145 13.79 -6.21 2.38
C SER A 145 14.69 -6.36 3.59
N VAL A 146 15.17 -7.58 3.85
CA VAL A 146 15.91 -7.92 5.07
C VAL A 146 17.40 -7.98 4.79
N GLY A 147 18.21 -7.21 5.51
CA GLY A 147 19.65 -7.21 5.32
C GLY A 147 20.25 -8.60 5.55
N ILE A 148 21.24 -8.99 4.73
CA ILE A 148 21.83 -10.34 4.78
C ILE A 148 22.48 -10.69 6.12
N ASN A 149 22.87 -9.69 6.92
CA ASN A 149 23.46 -9.87 8.24
C ASN A 149 22.43 -9.72 9.36
N TYR A 150 21.15 -9.49 9.04
CA TYR A 150 20.09 -9.35 10.02
C TYR A 150 19.84 -10.66 10.77
N THR A 151 19.98 -10.61 12.10
CA THR A 151 19.80 -11.78 12.98
C THR A 151 18.55 -11.71 13.86
N GLY A 152 17.79 -10.62 13.80
CA GLY A 152 16.54 -10.47 14.53
C GLY A 152 15.38 -11.27 13.93
N GLU A 153 14.24 -11.27 14.62
CA GLU A 153 13.01 -11.87 14.10
C GLU A 153 12.48 -11.04 12.92
N THR A 154 12.36 -11.66 11.75
CA THR A 154 11.68 -11.04 10.60
C THR A 154 10.17 -11.05 10.86
N GLY A 155 9.63 -9.89 11.22
CA GLY A 155 8.20 -9.72 11.46
C GLY A 155 7.36 -9.72 10.18
N LYS A 156 7.12 -10.91 9.62
CA LYS A 156 5.95 -11.29 8.81
C LYS A 156 6.12 -12.75 8.37
N GLU A 157 5.61 -13.68 9.16
CA GLU A 157 5.30 -15.00 8.60
C GLU A 157 4.36 -14.80 7.40
N ASN A 158 4.74 -15.34 6.24
CA ASN A 158 3.78 -15.62 5.19
C ASN A 158 2.80 -16.67 5.74
N VAL A 159 1.72 -16.24 6.39
CA VAL A 159 0.55 -17.08 6.68
C VAL A 159 -0.24 -17.32 5.38
N ASN A 160 0.45 -17.91 4.39
CA ASN A 160 -0.15 -18.76 3.36
C ASN A 160 0.12 -20.24 3.68
N SER A 161 0.73 -20.54 4.83
CA SER A 161 0.68 -21.88 5.42
C SER A 161 -0.76 -22.14 5.85
N ALA A 162 -1.44 -22.97 5.05
CA ALA A 162 -2.71 -23.62 5.32
C ALA A 162 -3.22 -23.41 6.75
N ILE A 163 -4.36 -22.73 6.87
CA ILE A 163 -5.26 -22.95 8.01
C ILE A 163 -5.73 -24.41 7.89
N GLU A 164 -4.85 -25.34 8.29
CA GLU A 164 -5.22 -26.66 8.75
C GLU A 164 -6.12 -26.40 9.95
N PHE A 165 -7.41 -26.48 9.70
CA PHE A 165 -8.50 -26.34 10.64
C PHE A 165 -8.47 -27.49 11.65
N LYS A 166 -7.41 -27.58 12.46
CA LYS A 166 -7.27 -28.59 13.51
C LYS A 166 -7.64 -27.99 14.85
N HIS A 167 -8.93 -28.15 15.13
CA HIS A 167 -9.53 -28.28 16.46
C HIS A 167 -9.33 -27.13 17.44
N LEU A 168 -10.16 -26.10 17.30
CA LEU A 168 -10.65 -25.35 18.44
C LEU A 168 -12.07 -25.81 18.77
N VAL A 169 -12.20 -26.96 19.46
CA VAL A 169 -13.42 -27.27 20.22
C VAL A 169 -13.33 -26.45 21.51
N VAL A 170 -13.69 -25.17 21.44
CA VAL A 170 -14.06 -24.42 22.65
C VAL A 170 -15.50 -24.83 22.95
N ALA A 171 -15.61 -25.65 23.98
CA ALA A 171 -16.87 -26.16 24.49
C ALA A 171 -17.86 -25.01 24.73
N PHE A 172 -19.01 -25.10 24.08
CA PHE A 172 -20.22 -24.31 24.32
C PHE A 172 -20.84 -24.69 25.69
N ILE A 173 -20.06 -24.62 26.77
CA ILE A 173 -20.55 -24.78 28.14
C ILE A 173 -20.75 -23.37 28.71
N GLY A 174 -21.88 -22.78 28.34
CA GLY A 174 -22.26 -21.44 28.80
C GLY A 174 -23.60 -20.95 28.23
N GLY A 175 -24.07 -21.55 27.14
CA GLY A 175 -25.36 -21.21 26.52
C GLY A 175 -26.56 -22.05 26.99
N ALA A 176 -26.33 -23.16 27.70
CA ALA A 176 -27.41 -24.07 28.12
C ALA A 176 -27.89 -23.86 29.57
N ILE A 177 -27.23 -23.01 30.36
CA ILE A 177 -27.62 -22.78 31.76
C ILE A 177 -28.63 -21.61 31.89
N PHE A 178 -28.70 -20.70 30.93
CA PHE A 178 -29.61 -19.55 31.01
C PHE A 178 -31.05 -19.79 30.53
N THR A 179 -31.31 -20.86 29.76
CA THR A 179 -32.69 -21.21 29.35
C THR A 179 -33.41 -22.10 30.37
N GLY A 180 -32.68 -22.81 31.24
CA GLY A 180 -33.24 -23.62 32.32
C GLY A 180 -33.77 -22.80 33.51
N ALA A 181 -33.18 -21.62 33.78
CA ALA A 181 -33.57 -20.79 34.92
C ALA A 181 -34.87 -19.99 34.69
N MET A 182 -35.31 -19.75 33.45
CA MET A 182 -36.60 -19.09 33.18
C MET A 182 -37.80 -20.04 33.20
N TYR A 183 -37.61 -21.34 32.97
CA TYR A 183 -38.73 -22.29 32.99
C TYR A 183 -39.28 -22.54 34.40
N PHE A 184 -38.46 -22.39 35.44
CA PHE A 184 -38.86 -22.58 36.84
C PHE A 184 -39.46 -21.35 37.52
N VAL A 185 -39.47 -20.17 36.87
CA VAL A 185 -40.03 -18.92 37.44
C VAL A 185 -41.44 -18.61 36.92
N VAL A 186 -41.95 -19.37 35.93
CA VAL A 186 -43.28 -19.13 35.30
C VAL A 186 -44.32 -20.20 35.68
N LYS A 187 -44.05 -21.02 36.71
CA LYS A 187 -45.07 -21.90 37.30
C LYS A 187 -45.24 -21.58 38.78
N ASP A 188 -46.02 -20.54 39.02
CA ASP A 188 -46.97 -20.42 40.12
C ASP A 188 -48.24 -19.75 39.57
#